data_AF-A0A7Y2ELJ8-F1
#
_entry.id   AF-A0A7Y2ELJ8-F1
#
_cell.length_a   1.000
_cell.length_b   1.000
_cell.length_c   1.000
_cell.angle_alpha   90.00
_cell.angle_beta   90.00
_cell.angle_gamma   90.00
#
_symmetry.space_group_name_H-M   'P 1'
#
loop_
_entity.id
_entity.type
_entity.pdbx_description
1 polymer ?
#
loop_
_entity_poly.entity_id
_entity_poly.type
_entity_poly.pdbx_seq_one_letter_code
_entity_poly.pdbx_strand_id
1 'polypeptide(L)'
;LIFFICYWFTFKNIYGGGFARFLEYVGMFFVFFSIAMGFSVHNSVAVLEGHIGKKSEFIRTPKFNISSLKDSWKGNKYLKNKVSANVIIEGLLMLYFGFGMYSAFVVGDQGGDFGLFPFHLMLFIGFGFVFFKSITSKV
;
A
#
# COMPACT_ATOMS: atom_id res chain seq x y z
N LEU A 1 15.53 -4.92 9.10
CA LEU A 1 16.41 -4.35 10.15
C LEU A 1 17.04 -3.02 9.73
N ILE A 2 17.82 -2.98 8.65
CA ILE A 2 18.53 -1.76 8.20
C ILE A 2 17.56 -0.57 8.02
N PHE A 3 16.47 -0.75 7.28
CA PHE A 3 15.46 0.32 7.10
C PHE A 3 14.88 0.83 8.41
N PHE A 4 14.58 -0.06 9.36
CA PHE A 4 14.07 0.33 10.67
C PHE A 4 15.09 1.19 11.44
N ILE A 5 16.38 0.88 11.34
CA ILE A 5 17.42 1.68 12.00
C ILE A 5 17.62 3.02 11.28
N CYS A 6 17.72 3.02 9.95
CA CYS A 6 17.91 4.24 9.16
C CYS A 6 16.75 5.23 9.38
N TYR A 7 15.51 4.77 9.26
CA TYR A 7 14.34 5.62 9.47
C TYR A 7 14.19 6.05 10.93
N TRP A 8 14.66 5.25 11.90
CA TRP A 8 14.68 5.67 13.30
C TRP A 8 15.61 6.87 13.50
N PHE A 9 16.81 6.86 12.91
CA PHE A 9 17.73 7.99 13.00
C PHE A 9 17.15 9.24 12.33
N THR A 10 16.52 9.11 11.17
CA THR A 10 15.82 10.22 10.53
C THR A 10 14.69 10.76 11.40
N PHE A 11 13.84 9.88 11.93
CA PHE A 11 12.72 10.26 12.79
C PHE A 11 13.21 10.96 14.06
N LYS A 12 14.21 10.39 14.73
CA LYS A 12 14.83 10.95 15.93
C LYS A 12 15.43 12.33 15.68
N ASN A 13 16.05 12.57 14.52
CA ASN A 13 16.63 13.87 14.19
C ASN A 13 15.56 14.95 13.96
N ILE A 14 14.37 14.59 13.48
CA ILE A 14 13.28 15.54 13.17
C ILE A 14 12.40 15.79 14.41
N TYR A 15 11.99 14.72 15.10
CA TYR A 15 10.98 14.77 16.17
C TYR A 15 11.57 14.64 17.58
N GLY A 16 12.90 14.45 17.69
CA GLY A 16 13.58 14.20 18.94
C GLY A 16 13.58 12.71 19.34
N GLY A 17 14.38 12.39 20.37
CA GLY A 17 14.48 11.04 20.93
C GLY A 17 13.58 10.80 22.15
N GLY A 18 13.67 9.61 22.72
CA GLY A 18 12.96 9.20 23.94
C GLY A 18 12.09 7.96 23.74
N PHE A 19 11.70 7.31 24.84
CA PHE A 19 10.93 6.07 24.80
C PHE A 19 9.53 6.26 24.17
N ALA A 20 8.84 7.36 24.51
CA ALA A 20 7.53 7.67 23.92
C ALA A 20 7.61 7.87 22.40
N ARG A 21 8.60 8.64 21.92
CA ARG A 21 8.85 8.87 20.48
C ARG A 21 9.29 7.59 19.77
N PHE A 22 10.00 6.70 20.46
CA PHE A 22 10.34 5.38 19.92
C PHE A 22 9.12 4.50 19.69
N LEU A 23 8.19 4.43 20.65
CA LEU A 23 6.94 3.69 20.48
C LEU A 23 6.07 4.27 19.35
N GLU A 24 5.99 5.59 19.25
CA GLU A 24 5.31 6.29 18.15
C GLU A 24 5.92 5.92 16.79
N TYR A 25 7.26 5.96 16.71
CA TYR A 25 8.01 5.57 15.51
C TYR A 25 7.75 4.12 15.12
N VAL A 26 7.74 3.17 16.08
CA VAL A 26 7.47 1.77 15.81
C VAL A 26 6.10 1.62 15.13
N GLY A 27 5.06 2.23 15.67
CA GLY A 27 3.72 2.21 15.08
C GLY A 27 3.70 2.81 13.67
N MET A 28 4.25 4.01 13.50
CA MET A 28 4.31 4.66 12.19
C MET A 28 5.11 3.87 11.15
N PHE A 29 6.24 3.28 11.55
CA PHE A 29 7.08 2.47 10.67
C PHE A 29 6.29 1.28 10.12
N PHE A 30 5.59 0.53 10.98
CA PHE A 30 4.83 -0.64 10.54
C PHE A 30 3.63 -0.25 9.67
N VAL A 31 2.92 0.84 9.99
CA VAL A 31 1.84 1.35 9.13
C VAL A 31 2.39 1.78 7.77
N PHE A 32 3.42 2.62 7.76
CA PHE A 32 4.06 3.11 6.55
C PHE A 32 4.57 1.96 5.68
N PHE A 33 5.30 1.02 6.27
CA PHE A 33 5.92 -0.08 5.53
C PHE A 33 4.87 -1.06 5.00
N SER A 34 3.79 -1.31 5.75
CA SER A 34 2.66 -2.11 5.27
C SER A 34 2.03 -1.48 4.02
N ILE A 35 1.74 -0.18 4.05
CA ILE A 35 1.18 0.54 2.90
C ILE A 35 2.18 0.57 1.73
N ALA A 36 3.45 0.83 1.99
CA ALA A 36 4.51 0.84 0.97
C ALA A 36 4.64 -0.51 0.26
N MET A 37 4.52 -1.62 0.99
CA MET A 37 4.49 -2.97 0.40
C MET A 37 3.23 -3.21 -0.44
N GLY A 38 2.07 -2.67 -0.03
CA GLY A 38 0.83 -2.73 -0.81
C GLY A 38 0.95 -2.08 -2.20
N PHE A 39 1.82 -1.09 -2.37
CA PHE A 39 2.10 -0.47 -3.66
C PHE A 39 3.06 -1.27 -4.58
N SER A 40 3.55 -2.42 -4.12
CA SER A 40 4.51 -3.25 -4.90
C SER A 40 3.98 -3.64 -6.28
N VAL A 41 2.69 -3.97 -6.43
CA VAL A 41 2.08 -4.30 -7.74
C VAL A 41 2.20 -3.13 -8.70
N HIS A 42 1.86 -1.92 -8.26
CA HIS A 42 1.99 -0.72 -9.10
C HIS A 42 3.44 -0.46 -9.50
N ASN A 43 4.37 -0.62 -8.55
CA ASN A 43 5.79 -0.45 -8.79
C ASN A 43 6.31 -1.47 -9.83
N SER A 44 5.93 -2.74 -9.70
CA SER A 44 6.30 -3.80 -10.65
C SER A 44 5.72 -3.56 -12.04
N VAL A 45 4.44 -3.16 -12.14
CA VAL A 45 3.81 -2.83 -13.44
C VAL A 45 4.53 -1.66 -14.10
N ALA A 46 4.87 -0.60 -13.35
CA ALA A 46 5.59 0.56 -13.89
C ALA A 46 6.98 0.18 -14.43
N VAL A 47 7.71 -0.69 -13.72
CA VAL A 47 9.01 -1.20 -14.18
C VAL A 47 8.86 -2.03 -15.46
N LEU A 48 7.86 -2.91 -15.54
CA LEU A 48 7.61 -3.74 -16.73
C LEU A 48 7.21 -2.88 -17.93
N GLU A 49 6.31 -1.91 -17.75
CA GLU A 49 5.92 -0.97 -18.82
C GLU A 49 7.11 -0.13 -19.30
N GLY A 50 7.97 0.31 -18.36
CA GLY A 50 9.20 1.01 -18.68
C GLY A 50 10.19 0.14 -19.47
N HIS A 51 10.34 -1.13 -19.09
CA HIS A 51 11.22 -2.08 -19.79
C HIS A 51 10.73 -2.41 -21.20
N ILE A 52 9.41 -2.53 -21.38
CA ILE A 52 8.77 -2.75 -22.70
C ILE A 52 8.82 -1.47 -23.57
N GLY A 53 9.25 -0.33 -23.03
CA GLY A 53 9.30 0.94 -23.75
C GLY A 53 7.91 1.52 -24.03
N LYS A 54 6.89 1.08 -23.29
CA LYS A 54 5.54 1.60 -23.41
C LYS A 54 5.55 3.04 -22.92
N LYS A 55 5.36 3.98 -23.84
CA LYS A 55 5.24 5.40 -23.49
C LYS A 55 3.94 5.59 -22.70
N SER A 56 4.06 5.63 -21.38
CA SER A 56 2.96 6.06 -20.51
C SER A 56 2.60 7.49 -20.91
N GLU A 57 1.30 7.76 -21.10
CA GLU A 57 0.86 9.13 -21.31
C GLU A 57 1.22 9.90 -20.05
N PHE A 58 2.12 10.87 -20.19
CA PHE A 58 2.33 11.89 -19.16
C PHE A 58 1.08 12.78 -19.17
N ILE A 59 0.00 12.26 -18.59
CA ILE A 59 -1.22 13.02 -18.33
C ILE A 59 -0.77 14.08 -17.34
N ARG A 60 -0.53 15.29 -17.87
CA ARG A 60 -0.27 16.46 -17.05
C ARG A 60 -1.40 16.58 -16.04
N THR A 61 -1.04 17.03 -14.83
CA THR A 61 -1.95 17.18 -13.71
C THR A 61 -3.32 17.71 -14.18
N PRO A 62 -4.41 16.98 -13.90
CA PRO A 62 -5.72 17.34 -14.39
C PRO A 62 -6.11 18.73 -13.86
N LYS A 63 -6.33 19.68 -14.77
CA LYS A 63 -6.88 21.00 -14.43
C LYS A 63 -8.37 20.84 -14.16
N PHE A 64 -8.70 20.47 -12.93
CA PHE A 64 -10.06 20.55 -12.43
C PHE A 64 -10.40 22.05 -12.33
N ASN A 65 -11.11 22.58 -13.34
CA ASN A 65 -11.54 23.98 -13.40
C ASN A 65 -12.66 24.27 -12.38
N ILE A 66 -12.41 23.95 -11.10
CA ILE A 66 -13.33 24.08 -9.99
C ILE A 66 -13.15 25.51 -9.45
N SER A 67 -14.14 26.36 -9.68
CA SER A 67 -14.11 27.77 -9.24
C SER A 67 -14.90 28.00 -7.96
N SER A 68 -15.77 27.07 -7.53
CA SER A 68 -16.56 27.19 -6.30
C SER A 68 -16.59 25.89 -5.47
N LEU A 69 -16.75 26.01 -4.15
CA LEU A 69 -16.91 24.87 -3.23
C LEU A 69 -18.18 24.02 -3.47
N LYS A 70 -19.12 24.52 -4.29
CA LYS A 70 -20.35 23.81 -4.68
C LYS A 70 -20.21 23.07 -6.01
N ASP A 71 -19.10 23.21 -6.73
CA ASP A 71 -18.92 22.56 -8.02
C ASP A 71 -18.75 21.04 -7.86
N SER A 72 -19.62 20.32 -8.57
CA SER A 72 -19.67 18.87 -8.57
C SER A 72 -18.46 18.29 -9.31
N TRP A 73 -17.81 17.30 -8.68
CA TRP A 73 -16.74 16.52 -9.27
C TRP A 73 -17.26 15.47 -10.26
N LYS A 74 -18.57 15.18 -10.25
CA LYS A 74 -19.21 14.18 -11.13
C LYS A 74 -19.16 14.63 -12.59
N GLY A 75 -18.54 13.82 -13.44
CA GLY A 75 -18.49 14.01 -14.90
C GLY A 75 -17.16 14.51 -15.46
N ASN A 76 -16.13 14.68 -14.61
CA ASN A 76 -14.83 15.12 -15.12
C ASN A 76 -14.13 14.01 -15.93
N LYS A 77 -13.64 14.34 -17.14
CA LYS A 77 -13.01 13.40 -18.09
C LYS A 77 -11.81 12.63 -17.51
N TYR A 78 -11.23 13.15 -16.42
CA TYR A 78 -10.09 12.56 -15.70
C TYR A 78 -10.49 11.50 -14.67
N LEU A 79 -11.78 11.41 -14.29
CA LEU A 79 -12.27 10.39 -13.38
C LEU A 79 -12.60 9.12 -14.18
N LYS A 80 -11.68 8.15 -14.17
CA LYS A 80 -11.92 6.82 -14.73
C LYS A 80 -12.66 5.96 -13.70
N ASN A 81 -13.98 5.86 -13.83
CA ASN A 81 -14.85 5.04 -12.96
C ASN A 81 -14.72 3.51 -13.17
N LYS A 82 -13.76 3.04 -13.97
CA LYS A 82 -13.58 1.60 -14.20
C LYS A 82 -12.58 1.00 -13.20
N VAL A 83 -12.97 -0.11 -12.61
CA VAL A 83 -12.07 -0.98 -11.85
C VAL A 83 -10.96 -1.43 -12.80
N SER A 84 -9.71 -1.19 -12.42
CA SER A 84 -8.54 -1.57 -13.23
C SER A 84 -8.10 -2.97 -12.85
N ALA A 85 -7.44 -3.68 -13.78
CA ALA A 85 -6.92 -5.03 -13.53
C ALA A 85 -6.04 -5.10 -12.26
N ASN A 86 -5.27 -4.04 -11.97
CA ASN A 86 -4.46 -3.94 -10.75
C ASN A 86 -5.30 -4.09 -9.46
N VAL A 87 -6.52 -3.55 -9.42
CA VAL A 87 -7.38 -3.65 -8.23
C VAL A 87 -7.82 -5.09 -7.99
N ILE A 88 -8.05 -5.86 -9.06
CA ILE A 88 -8.36 -7.28 -8.94
C ILE A 88 -7.15 -8.04 -8.39
N ILE A 89 -5.94 -7.73 -8.89
CA ILE A 89 -4.69 -8.32 -8.42
C ILE A 89 -4.44 -7.97 -6.95
N GLU A 90 -4.65 -6.72 -6.54
CA GLU A 90 -4.54 -6.26 -5.15
C GLU A 90 -5.47 -7.06 -4.22
N GLY A 91 -6.73 -7.25 -4.64
CA GLY A 91 -7.70 -8.05 -3.87
C GLY A 91 -7.32 -9.53 -3.80
N LEU A 92 -6.83 -10.12 -4.88
CA LEU A 92 -6.34 -11.50 -4.89
C LEU A 92 -5.12 -11.67 -3.99
N LEU A 93 -4.17 -10.73 -4.00
CA LEU A 93 -3.01 -10.76 -3.13
C LEU A 93 -3.40 -10.58 -1.65
N MET A 94 -4.36 -9.69 -1.35
CA MET A 94 -4.93 -9.60 0.00
C MET A 94 -5.46 -10.97 0.44
N LEU A 95 -6.31 -11.62 -0.36
CA LEU A 95 -6.83 -12.95 -0.01
C LEU A 95 -5.73 -14.00 0.11
N TYR A 96 -4.73 -13.97 -0.76
CA TYR A 96 -3.58 -14.87 -0.73
C TYR A 96 -2.78 -14.75 0.58
N PHE A 97 -2.47 -13.53 1.02
CA PHE A 97 -1.77 -13.33 2.30
C PHE A 97 -2.66 -13.62 3.51
N GLY A 98 -3.98 -13.39 3.41
CA GLY A 98 -4.94 -13.84 4.42
C GLY A 98 -4.97 -15.37 4.54
N PHE A 99 -4.90 -16.08 3.41
CA PHE A 99 -4.77 -17.54 3.38
C PHE A 99 -3.42 -18.00 3.95
N GLY A 100 -2.32 -17.31 3.65
CA GLY A 100 -1.00 -17.59 4.25
C GLY A 100 -1.01 -17.44 5.77
N MET A 101 -1.66 -16.39 6.29
CA MET A 101 -1.87 -16.22 7.73
C MET A 101 -2.71 -17.35 8.33
N TYR A 102 -3.78 -17.77 7.67
CA TYR A 102 -4.59 -18.90 8.14
C TYR A 102 -3.77 -20.21 8.14
N SER A 103 -3.03 -20.47 7.07
CA SER A 103 -2.20 -21.66 6.90
C SER A 103 -1.11 -21.77 7.95
N ALA A 104 -0.57 -20.64 8.43
CA ALA A 104 0.38 -20.60 9.54
C ALA A 104 -0.13 -21.32 10.79
N PHE A 105 -1.45 -21.31 11.05
CA PHE A 105 -2.05 -22.02 12.19
C PHE A 105 -2.36 -23.49 11.89
N VAL A 106 -2.60 -23.86 10.63
CA VAL A 106 -3.16 -25.17 10.26
C VAL A 106 -2.09 -26.18 9.84
N VAL A 107 -1.04 -25.73 9.16
CA VAL A 107 -0.08 -26.63 8.47
C VAL A 107 1.11 -27.02 9.36
N GLY A 108 1.35 -26.33 10.47
CA GLY A 108 2.50 -26.61 11.31
C GLY A 108 2.33 -27.85 12.19
N ASP A 109 3.07 -28.91 11.88
CA ASP A 109 3.11 -30.19 12.63
C ASP A 109 3.49 -30.05 14.12
N GLN A 110 4.01 -28.88 14.54
CA GLN A 110 4.52 -28.60 15.89
C GLN A 110 4.00 -27.28 16.49
N GLY A 111 2.77 -26.89 16.14
CA GLY A 111 2.13 -25.70 16.74
C GLY A 111 2.14 -24.45 15.84
N GLY A 112 2.21 -24.63 14.53
CA GLY A 112 2.12 -23.56 13.53
C GLY A 112 3.47 -23.02 13.02
N ASP A 113 3.46 -22.41 11.83
CA ASP A 113 4.61 -21.75 11.21
C ASP A 113 4.43 -20.23 11.22
N PHE A 114 4.96 -19.59 12.27
CA PHE A 114 4.81 -18.14 12.48
C PHE A 114 6.02 -17.31 12.05
N GLY A 115 7.07 -17.92 11.49
CA GLY A 115 8.32 -17.23 11.18
C GLY A 115 8.12 -16.01 10.26
N LEU A 116 7.22 -16.14 9.28
CA LEU A 116 6.88 -15.07 8.34
C LEU A 116 5.55 -14.39 8.65
N PHE A 117 4.87 -14.75 9.74
CA PHE A 117 3.54 -14.25 10.05
C PHE A 117 3.46 -12.72 10.15
N PRO A 118 4.40 -12.01 10.82
CA PRO A 118 4.38 -10.55 10.85
C PRO A 118 4.44 -9.92 9.46
N PHE A 119 5.22 -10.49 8.54
CA PHE A 119 5.32 -10.00 7.17
C PHE A 119 4.06 -10.27 6.36
N HIS A 120 3.45 -11.45 6.52
CA HIS A 120 2.17 -11.78 5.88
C HIS A 120 1.05 -10.86 6.37
N LEU A 121 1.01 -10.57 7.67
CA LEU A 121 0.07 -9.61 8.24
C LEU A 121 0.25 -8.20 7.65
N MET A 122 1.49 -7.73 7.54
CA MET A 122 1.77 -6.42 6.94
C MET A 122 1.39 -6.37 5.46
N LEU A 123 1.61 -7.45 4.70
CA LEU A 123 1.18 -7.56 3.31
C LEU A 123 -0.35 -7.61 3.18
N PHE A 124 -1.02 -8.37 4.05
CA PHE A 124 -2.47 -8.43 4.12
C PHE A 124 -3.09 -7.04 4.38
N ILE A 125 -2.60 -6.33 5.40
CA ILE A 125 -3.04 -4.97 5.71
C ILE A 125 -2.70 -4.00 4.57
N GLY A 126 -1.49 -4.10 4.01
CA GLY A 126 -1.03 -3.26 2.92
C GLY A 126 -1.89 -3.37 1.67
N PHE A 127 -2.06 -4.59 1.15
CA PHE A 127 -2.92 -4.84 -0.02
C PHE A 127 -4.38 -4.55 0.26
N GLY A 128 -4.88 -4.87 1.46
CA GLY A 128 -6.24 -4.52 1.88
C GLY A 128 -6.47 -3.01 1.85
N PHE A 129 -5.56 -2.21 2.41
CA PHE A 129 -5.66 -0.76 2.39
C PHE A 129 -5.71 -0.22 0.95
N VAL A 130 -4.79 -0.65 0.08
CA VAL A 130 -4.75 -0.20 -1.32
C VAL A 130 -6.02 -0.63 -2.06
N PHE A 131 -6.46 -1.88 -1.91
CA PHE A 131 -7.68 -2.41 -2.52
C PHE A 131 -8.93 -1.61 -2.14
N PHE A 132 -9.17 -1.41 -0.84
CA PHE A 132 -10.36 -0.68 -0.37
C PHE A 132 -10.33 0.79 -0.77
N LYS A 133 -9.15 1.44 -0.78
CA LYS A 133 -9.00 2.81 -1.27
C LYS A 133 -9.21 2.92 -2.78
N SER A 134 -8.70 1.95 -3.54
CA SER A 134 -8.90 1.85 -4.99
C SER A 134 -10.38 1.66 -5.38
N ILE A 135 -11.16 0.95 -4.55
CA ILE A 135 -12.60 0.80 -4.76
C ILE A 135 -13.34 2.07 -4.34
N THR A 136 -13.13 2.55 -3.11
CA THR A 136 -13.88 3.69 -2.55
C THR A 136 -13.64 4.99 -3.34
N SER A 137 -12.46 5.17 -3.92
CA SER A 137 -12.18 6.34 -4.76
C SER A 137 -12.86 6.32 -6.14
N LYS A 138 -13.40 5.18 -6.57
CA LYS A 138 -14.04 4.99 -7.89
C LYS A 138 -15.57 4.91 -7.81
N VAL A 139 -16.14 4.76 -6.61
CA VAL A 139 -17.59 4.75 -6.32
C VAL A 139 -18.03 6.15 -5.92
#